data_AF-A0A662JBN6-F1
#
_entry.id   AF-A0A662JBN6-F1
#
_cell.length_a   1.000
_cell.length_b   1.000
_cell.length_c   1.000
_cell.angle_alpha   90.00
_cell.angle_beta   90.00
_cell.angle_gamma   90.00
#
_symmetry.space_group_name_H-M   'P 1'
#
loop_
_entity.id
_entity.type
_entity.pdbx_description
1 polymer ?
#
loop_
_entity_poly.entity_id
_entity_poly.type
_entity_poly.pdbx_seq_one_letter_code
_entity_poly.pdbx_strand_id
1 'polypeptide(L)'
;MPRLTSIGPHESFEAIYWVRDELGSRLATLNLAPGVKVYGEQLVKFGGNEYRIWDPYRSKLAASILKGLESLPIKPGSRVLYLGAASGTTCSHVSDIVGVKGRVYAVEFAPRVMRELLSKVAQHRVNVAPI
;
A
#
# COMPACT_ATOMS: atom_id res chain seq x y z
N MET A 1 19.41 8.00 -9.92
CA MET A 1 18.14 7.27 -9.70
C MET A 1 18.11 6.11 -10.69
N PRO A 2 17.71 4.89 -10.29
CA PRO A 2 17.64 3.74 -11.19
C PRO A 2 16.69 4.06 -12.36
N ARG A 3 17.04 3.61 -13.58
CA ARG A 3 16.18 3.83 -14.74
C ARG A 3 15.01 2.85 -14.71
N LEU A 4 13.79 3.36 -14.55
CA LEU A 4 12.59 2.53 -14.58
C LEU A 4 12.47 1.83 -15.93
N THR A 5 12.35 0.50 -15.91
CA THR A 5 12.22 -0.30 -17.13
C THR A 5 10.75 -0.51 -17.49
N SER A 6 9.92 -0.93 -16.53
CA SER A 6 8.48 -1.12 -16.76
C SER A 6 7.68 -1.17 -15.45
N ILE A 7 6.37 -0.90 -15.57
CA ILE A 7 5.38 -1.22 -14.55
C ILE A 7 4.31 -2.09 -15.20
N GLY A 8 3.95 -3.20 -14.56
CA GLY A 8 2.90 -4.11 -15.02
C GLY A 8 2.07 -4.66 -13.85
N PRO A 9 0.86 -5.18 -14.10
CA PRO A 9 0.04 -5.78 -13.05
C PRO A 9 0.69 -7.06 -12.49
N HIS A 10 0.40 -7.36 -11.22
CA HIS A 10 0.67 -8.67 -10.65
C HIS A 10 -0.26 -9.71 -11.27
N GLU A 11 0.24 -10.92 -11.50
CA GLU A 11 -0.42 -11.98 -12.28
C GLU A 11 -1.70 -12.48 -11.59
N SER A 12 -1.68 -12.60 -10.27
CA SER A 12 -2.78 -13.17 -9.47
C SER A 12 -3.59 -12.18 -8.63
N PHE A 13 -3.11 -10.93 -8.47
CA PHE A 13 -3.66 -10.02 -7.46
C PHE A 13 -3.98 -8.64 -8.04
N GLU A 14 -5.26 -8.29 -7.99
CA GLU A 14 -5.76 -7.00 -8.47
C GLU A 14 -5.18 -5.81 -7.69
N ALA A 15 -4.94 -4.70 -8.39
CA ALA A 15 -4.39 -3.45 -7.85
C ALA A 15 -3.00 -3.57 -7.18
N ILE A 16 -2.31 -4.70 -7.40
CA ILE A 16 -0.91 -4.89 -7.07
C ILE A 16 -0.12 -4.91 -8.38
N TYR A 17 1.07 -4.29 -8.36
CA TYR A 17 1.87 -4.08 -9.55
C TYR A 17 3.31 -4.51 -9.31
N TRP A 18 3.96 -4.97 -10.38
CA TRP A 18 5.39 -5.13 -10.48
C TRP A 18 6.01 -3.85 -11.03
N VAL A 19 6.97 -3.30 -10.28
CA VAL A 19 7.92 -2.31 -10.78
C VAL A 19 9.23 -3.02 -11.08
N ARG A 20 9.68 -2.95 -12.33
CA ARG A 20 10.92 -3.57 -12.79
C ARG A 20 11.91 -2.50 -13.21
N ASP A 21 13.09 -2.54 -12.62
CA ASP A 21 14.23 -1.68 -12.94
C ASP A 21 15.56 -2.44 -12.72
N GLU A 22 16.68 -1.72 -12.78
CA GLU A 22 18.04 -2.26 -12.56
C GLU A 22 18.23 -2.93 -11.20
N LEU A 23 17.39 -2.63 -10.20
CA LEU A 23 17.43 -3.25 -8.87
C LEU A 23 16.59 -4.53 -8.78
N GLY A 24 15.90 -4.90 -9.86
CA GLY A 24 15.05 -6.09 -9.94
C GLY A 24 13.55 -5.78 -9.92
N SER A 25 12.76 -6.80 -9.59
CA SER A 25 11.29 -6.71 -9.52
C SER A 25 10.85 -6.41 -8.09
N ARG A 26 10.05 -5.36 -7.91
CA ARG A 26 9.54 -4.91 -6.61
C ARG A 26 8.03 -4.75 -6.67
N LEU A 27 7.34 -5.12 -5.59
CA LEU A 27 5.90 -4.91 -5.48
C LEU A 27 5.59 -3.42 -5.34
N ALA A 28 4.43 -3.00 -5.83
CA ALA A 28 3.91 -1.66 -5.68
C ALA A 28 2.38 -1.64 -5.67
N THR A 29 1.84 -0.55 -5.14
CA THR A 29 0.40 -0.20 -5.23
C THR A 29 0.24 1.17 -5.89
N LEU A 30 -0.91 1.39 -6.53
CA LEU A 30 -1.25 2.71 -7.08
C LEU A 30 -1.48 3.70 -5.93
N ASN A 31 -0.77 4.82 -5.91
CA ASN A 31 -0.86 5.77 -4.82
C ASN A 31 -2.20 6.52 -4.82
N LEU A 32 -3.02 6.29 -3.81
CA LEU A 32 -4.29 7.00 -3.67
C LEU A 32 -4.12 8.47 -3.23
N ALA A 33 -2.95 8.82 -2.70
CA ALA A 33 -2.59 10.18 -2.27
C ALA A 33 -1.29 10.63 -2.98
N PRO A 34 -1.35 11.04 -4.26
CA PRO A 34 -0.17 11.41 -5.04
C PRO A 34 0.73 12.43 -4.34
N GLY A 35 2.04 12.23 -4.41
CA GLY A 35 3.07 13.02 -3.74
C GLY A 35 3.29 12.69 -2.27
N VAL A 36 2.38 11.94 -1.63
CA VAL A 36 2.46 11.60 -0.20
C VAL A 36 3.12 10.23 0.00
N LYS A 37 4.23 10.23 0.75
CA LYS A 37 4.87 9.03 1.30
C LYS A 37 4.39 8.77 2.72
N VAL A 38 4.34 7.51 3.14
CA VAL A 38 3.89 7.12 4.49
C VAL A 38 5.05 6.78 5.41
N TYR A 39 6.01 5.99 4.94
CA TYR A 39 7.13 5.48 5.74
C TYR A 39 8.50 5.68 5.07
N GLY A 40 8.55 6.53 4.05
CA GLY A 40 9.76 6.87 3.30
C GLY A 40 9.99 6.02 2.06
N GLU A 41 9.00 5.25 1.63
CA GLU A 41 9.03 4.46 0.41
C GLU A 41 9.29 5.29 -0.85
N GLN A 42 9.81 4.62 -1.88
CA GLN A 42 10.02 5.24 -3.17
C GLN A 42 8.67 5.43 -3.89
N LEU A 43 8.49 6.61 -4.48
CA LEU A 43 7.39 6.91 -5.40
C LEU A 43 7.91 6.81 -6.84
N VAL A 44 7.12 6.19 -7.71
CA VAL A 44 7.45 5.99 -9.12
C VAL A 44 6.32 6.52 -9.98
N LYS A 45 6.62 7.41 -10.92
CA LYS A 45 5.63 7.94 -11.86
C LYS A 45 5.73 7.22 -13.19
N PHE A 46 4.61 6.74 -13.71
CA PHE A 46 4.54 6.04 -15.00
C PHE A 46 3.14 6.17 -15.61
N GLY A 47 3.05 6.56 -16.89
CA GLY A 47 1.78 6.65 -17.61
C GLY A 47 0.75 7.56 -16.93
N GLY A 48 1.18 8.69 -16.36
CA GLY A 48 0.31 9.64 -15.65
C GLY A 48 -0.09 9.22 -14.23
N ASN A 49 0.25 8.00 -13.81
CA ASN A 49 -0.04 7.48 -12.47
C ASN A 49 1.20 7.52 -11.59
N GLU A 50 0.99 7.52 -10.26
CA GLU A 50 2.04 7.41 -9.27
C GLU A 50 1.87 6.12 -8.46
N TYR A 51 2.95 5.37 -8.29
CA TYR A 51 2.99 4.09 -7.60
C TYR A 51 3.91 4.18 -6.39
N ARG A 52 3.57 3.43 -5.33
CA ARG A 52 4.33 3.32 -4.10
C ARG A 52 5.01 1.97 -4.03
N ILE A 53 6.34 1.95 -3.92
CA ILE A 53 7.09 0.70 -3.71
C ILE A 53 6.70 0.10 -2.36
N TRP A 54 6.30 -1.17 -2.38
CA TRP A 54 5.86 -1.90 -1.20
C TRP A 54 6.99 -2.79 -0.70
N ASP A 55 7.56 -2.43 0.46
CA ASP A 55 8.73 -3.09 1.03
C ASP A 55 8.34 -4.36 1.81
N PRO A 56 8.75 -5.56 1.37
CA PRO A 56 8.44 -6.81 2.06
C PRO A 56 9.14 -6.94 3.43
N TYR A 57 10.24 -6.23 3.67
CA TYR A 57 10.90 -6.25 4.98
C TYR A 57 10.15 -5.42 6.04
N ARG A 58 9.21 -4.58 5.60
CA ARG A 58 8.37 -3.74 6.47
C ARG A 58 6.91 -4.13 6.46
N SER A 59 6.50 -5.05 5.59
CA SER A 59 5.11 -5.47 5.45
C SER A 59 5.00 -6.99 5.35
N LYS A 60 4.37 -7.59 6.37
CA LYS A 60 4.08 -9.03 6.39
C LYS A 60 3.24 -9.45 5.17
N LEU A 61 2.27 -8.63 4.76
CA LEU A 61 1.42 -8.93 3.62
C LEU A 61 2.20 -8.95 2.30
N ALA A 62 3.07 -7.96 2.06
CA ALA A 62 3.95 -7.97 0.89
C ALA A 62 4.91 -9.18 0.92
N ALA A 63 5.49 -9.49 2.09
CA ALA A 63 6.34 -10.66 2.24
C ALA A 63 5.59 -11.96 1.92
N SER A 64 4.35 -12.11 2.39
CA SER A 64 3.49 -13.27 2.09
C SER A 64 3.21 -13.40 0.59
N ILE A 65 2.91 -12.29 -0.11
CA ILE A 65 2.73 -12.29 -1.56
C ILE A 65 3.99 -12.80 -2.26
N LEU A 66 5.17 -12.29 -1.89
CA LEU A 66 6.45 -12.74 -2.45
C LEU A 66 6.82 -14.19 -2.10
N LYS A 67 6.25 -14.74 -1.03
CA LYS A 67 6.43 -16.13 -0.60
C LYS A 67 5.41 -17.09 -1.20
N GLY A 68 4.61 -16.64 -2.16
CA GLY A 68 3.67 -17.50 -2.89
C GLY A 68 2.33 -17.68 -2.18
N LEU A 69 1.82 -16.63 -1.53
CA LEU A 69 0.43 -16.61 -1.08
C LEU A 69 -0.49 -17.00 -2.25
N GLU A 70 -1.37 -17.98 -2.06
CA GLU A 70 -2.21 -18.51 -3.13
C GLU A 70 -3.44 -17.62 -3.41
N SER A 71 -4.00 -17.01 -2.37
CA SER A 71 -5.19 -16.18 -2.48
C SER A 71 -5.13 -14.96 -1.55
N LEU A 72 -5.65 -13.83 -2.04
CA LEU A 72 -5.75 -12.58 -1.31
C LEU A 72 -7.19 -12.06 -1.38
N PRO A 73 -7.94 -12.04 -0.26
CA PRO A 73 -9.33 -11.57 -0.26
C PRO A 73 -9.47 -10.03 -0.31
N ILE A 74 -8.35 -9.30 -0.30
CA ILE A 74 -8.30 -7.84 -0.37
C ILE A 74 -8.26 -7.44 -1.84
N LYS A 75 -9.34 -6.84 -2.33
CA LYS A 75 -9.51 -6.43 -3.72
C LYS A 75 -10.15 -5.03 -3.81
N PRO A 76 -10.12 -4.38 -4.98
CA PRO A 76 -10.80 -3.10 -5.19
C PRO A 76 -12.26 -3.15 -4.74
N GLY A 77 -12.70 -2.14 -4.00
CA GLY A 77 -14.05 -2.05 -3.43
C GLY A 77 -14.28 -2.80 -2.11
N SER A 78 -13.32 -3.60 -1.64
CA SER A 78 -13.47 -4.31 -0.35
C SER A 78 -13.59 -3.37 0.84
N ARG A 79 -14.33 -3.81 1.87
CA ARG A 79 -14.32 -3.22 3.21
C ARG A 79 -13.46 -4.10 4.11
N VAL A 80 -12.39 -3.55 4.67
CA VAL A 80 -11.37 -4.27 5.43
C VAL A 80 -11.31 -3.73 6.85
N LEU A 81 -11.43 -4.60 7.85
CA LEU A 81 -11.07 -4.30 9.22
C LEU A 81 -9.60 -4.68 9.43
N TYR A 82 -8.74 -3.68 9.66
CA TYR A 82 -7.31 -3.86 9.87
C TYR A 82 -6.98 -3.72 11.35
N LEU A 83 -6.68 -4.84 12.01
CA LEU A 83 -6.34 -4.90 13.43
C LEU A 83 -4.84 -4.71 13.64
N GLY A 84 -4.45 -3.76 14.49
CA GLY A 84 -3.04 -3.43 14.73
C GLY A 84 -2.44 -2.66 13.56
N ALA A 85 -3.08 -1.54 13.19
CA ALA A 85 -2.65 -0.71 12.06
C ALA A 85 -1.27 -0.05 12.27
N ALA A 86 -0.82 0.07 13.52
CA ALA A 86 0.38 0.79 13.89
C ALA A 86 0.43 2.18 13.23
N SER A 87 1.59 2.62 12.76
CA SER A 87 1.73 3.92 12.05
C SER A 87 1.24 3.88 10.60
N GLY A 88 0.66 2.76 10.15
CA GLY A 88 -0.03 2.67 8.87
C GLY A 88 0.81 2.22 7.66
N THR A 89 2.01 1.67 7.86
CA THR A 89 2.89 1.15 6.78
C THR A 89 2.12 0.23 5.83
N THR A 90 1.62 -0.92 6.31
CA THR A 90 0.87 -1.87 5.46
C THR A 90 -0.56 -1.41 5.22
N CYS A 91 -1.20 -0.81 6.22
CA CYS A 91 -2.58 -0.31 6.12
C CYS A 91 -2.76 0.68 4.95
N SER A 92 -1.75 1.52 4.68
CA SER A 92 -1.79 2.45 3.54
C SER A 92 -1.74 1.75 2.17
N HIS A 93 -1.05 0.62 2.04
CA HIS A 93 -1.08 -0.19 0.81
C HIS A 93 -2.39 -0.95 0.66
N VAL A 94 -2.97 -1.44 1.76
CA VAL A 94 -4.33 -2.00 1.75
C VAL A 94 -5.34 -0.94 1.29
N SER A 95 -5.20 0.30 1.78
CA SER A 95 -6.00 1.45 1.34
C SER A 95 -5.88 1.74 -0.16
N ASP A 96 -4.67 1.65 -0.71
CA ASP A 96 -4.43 1.80 -2.14
C ASP A 96 -5.13 0.69 -2.94
N ILE A 97 -5.02 -0.58 -2.49
CA ILE A 97 -5.61 -1.76 -3.15
C ILE A 97 -7.15 -1.70 -3.16
N VAL A 98 -7.77 -1.39 -2.03
CA VAL A 98 -9.25 -1.30 -1.97
C VAL A 98 -9.80 -0.10 -2.74
N GLY A 99 -8.97 0.94 -2.93
CA GLY A 99 -9.29 2.13 -3.71
C GLY A 99 -10.44 2.98 -3.14
N VAL A 100 -10.86 3.99 -3.93
CA VAL A 100 -11.88 4.98 -3.51
C VAL A 100 -13.26 4.40 -3.24
N LYS A 101 -13.58 3.23 -3.81
CA LYS A 101 -14.86 2.55 -3.62
C LYS A 101 -14.86 1.64 -2.38
N GLY A 102 -13.68 1.29 -1.87
CA GLY A 102 -13.51 0.45 -0.69
C GLY A 102 -13.37 1.26 0.59
N ARG A 103 -13.16 0.56 1.71
CA ARG A 103 -12.91 1.21 3.01
C ARG A 103 -11.98 0.37 3.88
N VAL A 104 -11.10 1.01 4.62
CA VAL A 104 -10.24 0.38 5.63
C VAL A 104 -10.57 0.95 6.99
N TYR A 105 -10.97 0.11 7.93
CA TYR A 105 -11.16 0.45 9.34
C TYR A 105 -9.88 0.08 10.08
N ALA A 106 -9.05 1.06 10.41
CA ALA A 106 -7.70 0.87 10.91
C ALA A 106 -7.69 1.01 12.44
N VAL A 107 -7.63 -0.12 13.14
CA VAL A 107 -7.68 -0.18 14.60
C VAL A 107 -6.29 -0.09 15.19
N GLU A 108 -6.07 0.88 16.08
CA GLU A 108 -4.82 1.01 16.84
C GLU A 108 -5.08 1.56 18.25
N PHE A 109 -4.56 0.87 19.27
CA PHE A 109 -4.81 1.24 20.66
C PHE A 109 -3.81 2.29 21.18
N ALA A 110 -2.55 2.24 20.73
CA ALA A 110 -1.50 3.07 21.29
C ALA A 110 -1.65 4.54 20.85
N PRO A 111 -1.89 5.50 21.78
CA PRO A 111 -2.23 6.88 21.39
C PRO A 111 -1.13 7.59 20.58
N ARG A 112 0.14 7.35 20.92
CA ARG A 112 1.27 7.91 20.16
C ARG A 112 1.27 7.41 18.72
N VAL A 113 1.05 6.12 18.54
CA VAL A 113 1.10 5.46 17.22
C VAL A 113 -0.14 5.86 16.40
N MET A 114 -1.30 5.99 17.05
CA MET A 114 -2.52 6.52 16.44
C MET A 114 -2.31 7.93 15.88
N ARG A 115 -1.59 8.83 16.56
CA ARG A 115 -1.26 10.16 16.00
C ARG A 115 -0.45 10.06 14.71
N GLU A 116 0.47 9.11 14.62
CA GLU A 116 1.22 8.85 13.39
C GLU A 116 0.32 8.28 12.29
N LEU A 117 -0.59 7.36 12.61
CA LEU A 117 -1.57 6.84 11.65
C LEU A 117 -2.46 7.96 11.08
N LEU A 118 -2.95 8.84 11.96
CA LEU A 118 -3.78 9.99 11.59
C LEU A 118 -3.06 10.93 10.61
N SER A 119 -1.85 11.36 10.99
CA SER A 119 -1.04 12.31 10.22
C SER A 119 -0.43 11.71 8.96
N LYS A 120 0.02 10.45 8.96
CA LYS A 120 0.70 9.86 7.80
C LYS A 120 -0.29 9.24 6.81
N VAL A 121 -1.46 8.82 7.27
CA VAL A 121 -2.41 8.04 6.46
C VAL A 121 -3.79 8.67 6.40
N ALA A 122 -4.49 8.78 7.52
CA ALA A 122 -5.92 9.11 7.52
C ALA A 122 -6.22 10.51 6.96
N GLN A 123 -5.36 11.51 7.24
CA GLN A 123 -5.53 12.86 6.71
C GLN A 123 -5.40 12.96 5.17
N HIS A 124 -4.77 11.96 4.55
CA HIS A 124 -4.49 11.94 3.11
C HIS A 124 -5.35 10.93 2.33
N ARG A 125 -5.99 9.98 3.02
CA ARG A 125 -6.74 8.88 2.42
C ARG A 125 -8.12 8.78 3.03
N VAL A 126 -9.10 9.34 2.33
CA VAL A 126 -10.51 9.42 2.78
C VAL A 126 -11.17 8.06 3.00
N ASN A 127 -10.64 7.00 2.39
CA ASN A 127 -11.14 5.63 2.54
C ASN A 127 -10.55 4.92 3.77
N VAL A 128 -9.73 5.58 4.59
CA VAL A 128 -9.21 5.05 5.86
C VAL A 128 -9.95 5.69 7.03
N ALA A 129 -10.65 4.87 7.81
CA ALA A 129 -11.30 5.26 9.06
C ALA A 129 -10.44 4.76 10.24
N PRO A 130 -9.73 5.64 10.96
CA PRO A 130 -9.00 5.27 12.17
C PRO A 130 -9.99 4.98 13.31
N ILE A 131 -9.76 3.91 14.07
CA ILE A 131 -10.55 3.47 15.24
C ILE A 131 -9.64 3.25 16.44
#